data_AF-A0A7S2W746-F1
#
_entry.id   AF-A0A7S2W746-F1
#
_cell.length_a   1.000
_cell.length_b   1.000
_cell.length_c   1.000
_cell.angle_alpha   90.00
_cell.angle_beta   90.00
_cell.angle_gamma   90.00
#
_symmetry.space_group_name_H-M   'P 1'
#
loop_
_entity.id
_entity.type
_entity.pdbx_description
1 polymer ?
#
loop_
_entity_poly.entity_id
_entity_poly.type
_entity_poly.pdbx_seq_one_letter_code
_entity_poly.pdbx_strand_id
1 'polypeptide(L)'
;MGRHCQWRPKEFFISQAFEQEIVRKKFGDTSWNVKVLRAVHNKWCQYFLASLLALDILCLVTELLLDSYHPTCSVVIASCGASNRTDGIPPSVHRLLSTEATCMPYCLEQPHWVHSLHESLFWISISILLMFQVEFLILFAAIRFLFFRNVFYIIDFIVVTASIVLEFSLRGPAGAEAGGLLVVVRVWRLFRIAVSLSCCCLLFKFWSEKKMKFCVACRF
;
A
#
# COMPACT_ATOMS: atom_id res chain seq x y z
N MET A 1 49.30 23.25 6.13
CA MET A 1 48.45 23.16 4.94
C MET A 1 48.23 21.69 4.61
N GLY A 2 47.14 21.09 5.10
CA GLY A 2 46.80 19.70 4.83
C GLY A 2 45.31 19.60 4.54
N ARG A 3 44.93 19.65 3.26
CA ARG A 3 43.55 19.38 2.84
C ARG A 3 43.38 17.86 2.82
N HIS A 4 43.00 17.28 3.96
CA HIS A 4 42.47 15.94 3.99
C HIS A 4 41.19 15.92 3.15
N CYS A 5 41.30 15.40 1.92
CA CYS A 5 40.15 15.04 1.10
C CYS A 5 39.51 13.82 1.74
N GLN A 6 38.59 14.07 2.67
CA GLN A 6 37.72 13.07 3.25
C GLN A 6 36.74 12.63 2.17
N TRP A 7 37.08 11.56 1.48
CA TRP A 7 36.16 10.82 0.62
C TRP A 7 34.99 10.36 1.48
N ARG A 8 33.89 11.13 1.47
CA ARG A 8 32.61 10.60 1.91
C ARG A 8 32.15 9.66 0.81
N PRO A 9 31.99 8.35 1.06
CA PRO A 9 31.27 7.49 0.13
C PRO A 9 29.95 8.21 -0.17
N LYS A 10 29.53 8.18 -1.43
CA LYS A 10 28.24 8.73 -1.85
C LYS A 10 27.16 7.91 -1.15
N GLU A 11 26.89 8.22 0.11
CA GLU A 11 25.77 7.67 0.84
C GLU A 11 24.53 8.15 0.10
N PHE A 12 23.98 7.22 -0.67
CA PHE A 12 22.81 7.42 -1.50
C PHE A 12 21.57 7.79 -0.66
N PHE A 13 21.66 7.59 0.66
CA PHE A 13 20.71 8.06 1.65
C PHE A 13 21.24 9.35 2.32
N ILE A 14 20.76 10.49 1.84
CA ILE A 14 20.92 11.75 2.58
C ILE A 14 20.14 11.63 3.89
N SER A 15 20.86 11.68 5.03
CA SER A 15 20.23 11.72 6.35
C SER A 15 19.31 12.94 6.46
N GLN A 16 18.09 12.75 6.97
CA GLN A 16 17.06 13.80 7.07
C GLN A 16 17.54 15.07 7.81
N ALA A 17 18.42 14.92 8.81
CA ALA A 17 18.99 16.06 9.53
C ALA A 17 19.82 16.97 8.60
N PHE A 18 20.53 16.37 7.64
CA PHE A 18 21.28 17.11 6.63
C PHE A 18 20.35 17.79 5.61
N GLU A 19 19.24 17.14 5.28
CA GLU A 19 18.19 17.72 4.42
C GLU A 19 17.55 18.96 5.07
N GLN A 20 17.21 18.88 6.36
CA GLN A 20 16.68 20.01 7.13
C GLN A 20 17.66 21.20 7.11
N GLU A 21 18.95 20.93 7.26
CA GLU A 21 19.95 21.99 7.25
C GLU A 21 20.15 22.63 5.87
N ILE A 22 20.10 21.83 4.79
CA ILE A 22 20.14 22.36 3.42
C ILE A 22 18.90 23.22 3.16
N VAL A 23 17.71 22.74 3.51
CA VAL A 23 16.45 23.47 3.31
C VAL A 23 16.46 24.78 4.10
N ARG A 24 16.91 24.74 5.36
CA ARG A 24 17.04 25.92 6.22
C ARG A 24 17.99 26.97 5.63
N LYS A 25 19.15 26.53 5.11
CA LYS A 25 20.12 27.42 4.45
C LYS A 25 19.60 28.01 3.14
N LYS A 26 18.75 27.28 2.41
CA LYS A 26 18.31 27.68 1.06
C LYS A 26 17.05 28.56 1.05
N PHE A 27 16.11 28.32 1.97
CA PHE A 27 14.79 28.97 1.96
C PHE A 27 14.56 29.95 3.11
N GLY A 28 15.46 30.02 4.09
CA GLY A 28 15.32 30.88 5.28
C GLY A 28 14.23 30.41 6.25
N ASP A 29 14.35 30.82 7.51
CA ASP A 29 13.48 30.35 8.62
C ASP A 29 12.00 30.79 8.50
N THR A 30 11.68 31.74 7.61
CA THR A 30 10.33 32.31 7.47
C THR A 30 9.48 31.67 6.37
N SER A 31 10.04 30.76 5.56
CA SER A 31 9.31 30.14 4.45
C SER A 31 8.24 29.14 4.92
N TRP A 32 7.12 29.06 4.19
CA TRP A 32 6.03 28.12 4.47
C TRP A 32 6.49 26.66 4.50
N ASN A 33 7.50 26.32 3.68
CA ASN A 33 8.10 24.98 3.63
C ASN A 33 8.68 24.55 4.98
N VAL A 34 9.34 25.46 5.71
CA VAL A 34 9.90 25.16 7.03
C VAL A 34 8.81 24.96 8.07
N LYS A 35 7.68 25.68 7.95
CA LYS A 35 6.51 25.49 8.83
C LYS A 35 5.84 24.14 8.59
N VAL A 36 5.61 23.77 7.33
CA VAL A 36 5.03 22.48 6.95
C VAL A 36 5.95 21.34 7.39
N LEU A 37 7.25 21.45 7.10
CA LEU A 37 8.23 20.44 7.51
C LEU A 37 8.25 20.26 9.03
N ARG A 38 8.16 21.36 9.80
CA ARG A 38 8.06 21.30 11.26
C ARG A 38 6.73 20.68 11.73
N ALA A 39 5.63 20.96 11.04
CA ALA A 39 4.32 20.41 11.36
C ALA A 39 4.28 18.90 11.13
N VAL A 40 4.78 18.41 9.98
CA VAL A 40 4.84 16.99 9.67
C VAL A 40 5.78 16.25 10.62
N HIS A 41 6.90 16.87 10.99
CA HIS A 41 7.86 16.30 11.93
C HIS A 41 7.42 16.39 13.40
N ASN A 42 6.19 16.84 13.67
CA ASN A 42 5.62 16.80 14.99
C ASN A 42 5.41 15.34 15.41
N LYS A 43 5.75 15.01 16.67
CA LYS A 43 5.60 13.66 17.22
C LYS A 43 4.17 13.14 17.06
N TRP A 44 3.19 14.03 17.27
CA TRP A 44 1.78 13.72 17.11
C TRP A 44 1.44 13.28 15.68
N CYS A 45 1.95 14.00 14.68
CA CYS A 45 1.72 13.66 13.27
C CYS A 45 2.39 12.32 12.92
N GLN A 46 3.60 12.08 13.41
CA GLN A 46 4.30 10.81 13.20
C GLN A 46 3.57 9.61 13.82
N TYR A 47 3.10 9.74 15.07
CA TYR A 47 2.29 8.69 15.70
C TYR A 47 0.98 8.45 14.96
N PHE A 48 0.35 9.53 14.49
CA PHE A 48 -0.88 9.44 13.72
C PHE A 48 -0.69 8.70 12.39
N LEU A 49 0.36 9.04 11.63
CA LEU A 49 0.69 8.35 10.39
C LEU A 49 1.09 6.89 10.61
N ALA A 50 1.84 6.60 11.68
CA ALA A 50 2.16 5.23 12.05
C ALA A 50 0.90 4.44 12.41
N SER A 51 -0.03 5.05 13.15
CA SER A 51 -1.31 4.45 13.52
C SER A 51 -2.21 4.18 12.30
N LEU A 52 -2.30 5.13 11.36
CA LEU A 52 -3.06 4.95 10.12
C LEU A 52 -2.51 3.81 9.27
N LEU A 53 -1.19 3.62 9.26
CA LEU A 53 -0.57 2.53 8.51
C LEU A 53 -0.83 1.18 9.16
N ALA A 54 -0.79 1.12 10.49
CA ALA A 54 -1.20 -0.07 11.22
C ALA A 54 -2.68 -0.39 10.95
N LEU A 55 -3.54 0.63 10.93
CA LEU A 55 -4.97 0.50 10.60
C LEU A 55 -5.18 -0.01 9.16
N ASP A 56 -4.44 0.53 8.18
CA ASP A 56 -4.50 0.08 6.77
C ASP A 56 -4.21 -1.43 6.64
N ILE A 57 -3.17 -1.91 7.34
CA ILE A 57 -2.82 -3.34 7.36
C ILE A 57 -3.92 -4.16 8.03
N LEU A 58 -4.48 -3.67 9.14
CA LEU A 58 -5.59 -4.35 9.82
C LEU A 58 -6.84 -4.44 8.92
N CYS A 59 -7.16 -3.37 8.19
CA CYS A 59 -8.25 -3.38 7.21
C CYS A 59 -8.00 -4.39 6.11
N LEU A 60 -6.79 -4.42 5.53
CA LEU A 60 -6.42 -5.38 4.48
C LEU A 60 -6.48 -6.83 4.97
N VAL A 61 -5.98 -7.11 6.18
CA VAL A 61 -6.06 -8.45 6.76
C VAL A 61 -7.52 -8.83 7.02
N THR A 62 -8.35 -7.89 7.48
CA THR A 62 -9.78 -8.13 7.68
C THR A 62 -10.48 -8.44 6.36
N GLU A 63 -10.18 -7.70 5.29
CA GLU A 63 -10.70 -7.92 3.94
C GLU A 63 -10.29 -9.31 3.41
N LEU A 64 -9.01 -9.67 3.50
CA LEU A 64 -8.51 -11.00 3.11
C LEU A 64 -9.13 -12.14 3.92
N LEU A 65 -9.33 -11.95 5.22
CA LEU A 65 -9.97 -12.95 6.08
C LEU A 65 -11.45 -13.10 5.73
N LEU A 66 -12.13 -11.99 5.40
CA LEU A 66 -13.53 -12.03 4.98
C LEU A 66 -13.67 -12.76 3.65
N ASP A 67 -12.81 -12.48 2.67
CA ASP A 67 -12.78 -13.17 1.38
C ASP A 67 -12.40 -14.66 1.53
N SER A 68 -11.51 -14.99 2.46
CA SER A 68 -11.14 -16.37 2.75
C SER A 68 -12.26 -17.17 3.43
N TYR A 69 -13.08 -16.53 4.27
CA TYR A 69 -14.15 -17.19 5.02
C TYR A 69 -15.46 -17.24 4.21
N HIS A 70 -15.71 -16.22 3.39
CA HIS A 70 -16.86 -16.09 2.51
C HIS A 70 -16.38 -15.82 1.09
N PRO A 71 -15.92 -16.84 0.34
CA PRO A 71 -15.51 -16.64 -1.03
C PRO A 71 -16.69 -16.04 -1.80
N THR A 72 -16.46 -14.91 -2.47
CA THR A 72 -17.43 -14.37 -3.42
C THR A 72 -17.73 -15.47 -4.41
N CYS A 73 -19.02 -15.74 -4.63
CA CYS A 73 -19.52 -16.61 -5.67
C CYS A 73 -19.11 -16.08 -7.07
N SER A 74 -17.84 -16.19 -7.43
CA SER A 74 -17.48 -16.31 -8.82
C SER A 74 -17.98 -17.69 -9.23
N VAL A 75 -18.71 -17.75 -10.33
CA VAL A 75 -19.25 -18.98 -10.90
C VAL A 75 -18.07 -19.86 -11.29
N VAL A 76 -17.53 -20.62 -10.33
CA VAL A 76 -16.71 -21.76 -10.63
C VAL A 76 -17.71 -22.71 -11.26
N ILE A 77 -17.64 -22.84 -12.58
CA ILE A 77 -18.25 -23.93 -13.33
C ILE A 77 -17.51 -25.19 -12.84
N ALA A 78 -17.85 -25.65 -11.64
CA ALA A 78 -17.42 -26.92 -11.12
C ALA A 78 -18.05 -27.93 -12.06
N SER A 79 -17.23 -28.42 -13.00
CA SER A 79 -17.52 -29.37 -14.07
C SER A 79 -18.93 -29.94 -13.96
N CYS A 80 -19.87 -29.37 -14.74
CA CYS A 80 -21.21 -29.92 -14.84
C CYS A 80 -21.05 -31.34 -15.38
N GLY A 81 -21.05 -32.32 -14.47
CA GLY A 81 -20.84 -33.72 -14.80
C GLY A 81 -21.98 -34.13 -15.72
N ALA A 82 -21.66 -34.42 -16.97
CA ALA A 82 -22.59 -35.08 -17.86
C ALA A 82 -22.96 -36.42 -17.22
N SER A 83 -24.12 -36.48 -16.57
CA SER A 83 -24.66 -37.73 -16.05
C SER A 83 -24.99 -38.59 -17.27
N ASN A 84 -24.05 -39.44 -17.64
CA ASN A 84 -24.18 -40.35 -18.78
C ASN A 84 -25.04 -41.54 -18.32
N ARG A 85 -26.32 -41.28 -18.02
CA ARG A 85 -27.30 -42.34 -17.77
C ARG A 85 -27.80 -42.82 -19.12
N THR A 86 -26.99 -43.62 -19.80
CA THR A 86 -27.38 -44.33 -21.03
C THR A 86 -28.21 -45.55 -20.66
N ASP A 87 -29.43 -45.33 -20.17
CA ASP A 87 -30.43 -46.38 -20.11
C ASP A 87 -31.16 -46.41 -21.47
N GLY A 88 -30.58 -47.16 -22.43
CA GLY A 88 -31.34 -47.82 -23.50
C GLY A 88 -31.92 -47.01 -24.67
N ILE A 89 -31.34 -45.88 -25.09
CA ILE A 89 -31.85 -45.11 -26.26
C ILE A 89 -30.96 -45.33 -27.51
N PRO A 90 -31.53 -45.65 -28.69
CA PRO A 90 -30.78 -45.94 -29.91
C PRO A 90 -30.02 -44.72 -30.48
N PRO A 91 -28.86 -44.94 -31.14
CA PRO A 91 -27.85 -43.91 -31.42
C PRO A 91 -28.15 -42.91 -32.56
N SER A 92 -29.39 -42.80 -33.04
CA SER A 92 -29.69 -42.03 -34.27
C SER A 92 -30.19 -40.60 -34.07
N VAL A 93 -30.36 -40.09 -32.83
CA VAL A 93 -30.95 -38.74 -32.60
C VAL A 93 -30.18 -37.86 -31.60
N HIS A 94 -28.91 -38.16 -31.30
CA HIS A 94 -28.13 -37.42 -30.29
C HIS A 94 -27.57 -36.05 -30.73
N ARG A 95 -27.89 -35.54 -31.93
CA ARG A 95 -27.19 -34.37 -32.51
C ARG A 95 -27.91 -33.02 -32.41
N LEU A 96 -29.12 -32.92 -31.87
CA LEU A 96 -29.90 -31.67 -31.93
C LEU A 96 -30.53 -31.20 -30.60
N LEU A 97 -30.21 -31.84 -29.48
CA LEU A 97 -30.63 -31.36 -28.16
C LEU A 97 -29.39 -31.19 -27.27
N SER A 98 -28.62 -30.13 -27.53
CA SER A 98 -27.80 -29.48 -26.49
C SER A 98 -28.75 -28.75 -25.54
N THR A 99 -29.55 -29.52 -24.80
CA THR A 99 -30.43 -29.02 -23.75
C THR A 99 -29.55 -28.38 -22.70
N GLU A 100 -29.89 -27.13 -22.36
CA GLU A 100 -29.27 -26.31 -21.33
C GLU A 100 -28.85 -27.16 -20.13
N ALA A 101 -27.55 -27.36 -19.96
CA ALA A 101 -27.03 -27.69 -18.64
C ALA A 101 -27.28 -26.45 -17.78
N THR A 102 -28.45 -26.38 -17.14
CA THR A 102 -28.79 -25.37 -16.15
C THR A 102 -27.93 -25.64 -14.93
N CYS A 103 -26.65 -25.27 -15.01
CA CYS A 103 -25.75 -25.27 -13.87
C CYS A 103 -26.30 -24.18 -12.95
N MET A 104 -27.18 -24.55 -12.02
CA MET A 104 -27.77 -23.60 -11.10
C MET A 104 -26.64 -23.10 -10.21
N PRO A 105 -26.32 -21.80 -10.20
CA PRO A 105 -25.34 -21.27 -9.27
C PRO A 105 -25.89 -21.46 -7.86
N TYR A 106 -25.43 -22.49 -7.16
CA TYR A 106 -25.67 -22.66 -5.74
C TYR A 106 -24.82 -21.65 -4.97
N CYS A 107 -25.24 -20.39 -5.02
CA CYS A 107 -24.87 -19.44 -3.99
C CYS A 107 -25.86 -19.64 -2.87
N LEU A 108 -25.47 -20.45 -1.89
CA LEU A 108 -26.12 -20.51 -0.59
C LEU A 108 -26.37 -19.07 -0.13
N GLU A 109 -27.63 -18.81 0.20
CA GLU A 109 -28.17 -17.51 0.64
C GLU A 109 -27.21 -16.86 1.65
N GLN A 110 -26.33 -15.98 1.16
CA GLN A 110 -25.35 -15.35 2.04
C GLN A 110 -26.10 -14.35 2.93
N PRO A 111 -25.77 -14.30 4.22
CA PRO A 111 -26.48 -13.42 5.13
C PRO A 111 -26.16 -11.96 4.77
N HIS A 112 -27.21 -11.14 4.61
CA HIS A 112 -27.14 -9.77 4.08
C HIS A 112 -26.12 -8.85 4.76
N TRP A 113 -25.73 -9.12 6.01
CA TRP A 113 -24.74 -8.32 6.75
C TRP A 113 -23.32 -8.44 6.17
N VAL A 114 -22.98 -9.56 5.52
CA VAL A 114 -21.65 -9.76 4.90
C VAL A 114 -21.46 -8.82 3.72
N HIS A 115 -22.51 -8.65 2.90
CA HIS A 115 -22.46 -7.74 1.75
C HIS A 115 -22.25 -6.29 2.19
N SER A 116 -22.96 -5.86 3.23
CA SER A 116 -22.80 -4.52 3.80
C SER A 116 -21.41 -4.30 4.41
N LEU A 117 -20.84 -5.31 5.07
CA LEU A 117 -19.49 -5.20 5.63
C LEU A 117 -18.43 -5.08 4.55
N HIS A 118 -18.49 -5.91 3.50
CA HIS A 118 -17.55 -5.86 2.39
C HIS A 118 -17.54 -4.47 1.74
N GLU A 119 -18.73 -3.91 1.47
CA GLU A 119 -18.83 -2.56 0.91
C GLU A 119 -18.26 -1.48 1.85
N SER A 120 -18.51 -1.59 3.16
CA SER A 120 -18.00 -0.63 4.14
C SER A 120 -16.47 -0.67 4.30
N LEU A 121 -15.89 -1.89 4.38
CA LEU A 121 -14.46 -2.11 4.49
C LEU A 121 -13.73 -1.52 3.29
N PHE A 122 -14.27 -1.74 2.10
CA PHE A 122 -13.75 -1.20 0.85
C PHE A 122 -13.71 0.35 0.86
N TRP A 123 -14.81 1.01 1.24
CA TRP A 123 -14.88 2.46 1.32
C TRP A 123 -13.91 3.06 2.35
N ILE A 124 -13.78 2.41 3.52
CA ILE A 124 -12.83 2.81 4.56
C ILE A 124 -11.39 2.69 4.04
N SER A 125 -11.07 1.59 3.37
CA SER A 125 -9.77 1.33 2.74
C SER A 125 -9.37 2.46 1.78
N ILE A 126 -10.27 2.84 0.87
CA ILE A 126 -10.08 3.95 -0.07
C ILE A 126 -9.86 5.27 0.68
N SER A 127 -10.68 5.55 1.70
CA SER A 127 -10.58 6.79 2.46
C SER A 127 -9.21 6.92 3.15
N ILE A 128 -8.71 5.84 3.74
CA ILE A 128 -7.39 5.81 4.39
C ILE A 128 -6.29 6.04 3.34
N LEU A 129 -6.38 5.41 2.17
CA LEU A 129 -5.40 5.59 1.10
C LEU A 129 -5.36 7.02 0.55
N LEU A 130 -6.53 7.63 0.31
CA LEU A 130 -6.62 9.02 -0.14
C LEU A 130 -6.04 9.98 0.89
N MET A 131 -6.35 9.78 2.16
CA MET A 131 -5.82 10.58 3.24
C MET A 131 -4.29 10.48 3.32
N PHE A 132 -3.72 9.27 3.21
CA PHE A 132 -2.27 9.07 3.11
C PHE A 132 -1.66 9.77 1.91
N GLN A 133 -2.35 9.74 0.76
CA GLN A 133 -1.86 10.38 -0.45
C GLN A 133 -1.80 11.90 -0.28
N VAL A 134 -2.81 12.51 0.34
CA VAL A 134 -2.81 13.94 0.62
C VAL A 134 -1.64 14.33 1.53
N GLU A 135 -1.38 13.57 2.59
CA GLU A 135 -0.22 13.81 3.46
C GLU A 135 1.09 13.73 2.68
N PHE A 136 1.24 12.69 1.84
CA PHE A 136 2.43 12.53 1.01
C PHE A 136 2.60 13.67 0.02
N LEU A 137 1.50 14.17 -0.57
CA LEU A 137 1.50 15.33 -1.45
C LEU A 137 1.91 16.62 -0.72
N ILE A 138 1.49 16.80 0.54
CA ILE A 138 1.88 17.95 1.36
C ILE A 138 3.39 17.91 1.63
N LEU A 139 3.92 16.74 2.00
CA LEU A 139 5.36 16.50 2.16
C LEU A 139 6.13 16.78 0.86
N PHE A 140 5.64 16.27 -0.26
CA PHE A 140 6.23 16.49 -1.58
C PHE A 140 6.24 17.98 -1.95
N ALA A 141 5.12 18.67 -1.74
CA ALA A 141 4.99 20.11 -1.99
C ALA A 141 5.95 20.95 -1.13
N ALA A 142 6.23 20.53 0.11
CA ALA A 142 7.19 21.18 0.98
C ALA A 142 8.64 21.04 0.51
N ILE A 143 9.00 19.90 -0.10
CA ILE A 143 10.38 19.56 -0.52
C ILE A 143 10.67 19.97 -1.98
N ARG A 144 9.62 20.09 -2.82
CA ARG A 144 9.60 20.63 -4.20
C ARG A 144 10.75 20.17 -5.11
N PHE A 145 11.81 20.97 -5.22
CA PHE A 145 12.84 20.83 -6.25
C PHE A 145 14.07 20.03 -5.82
N LEU A 146 14.30 19.88 -4.51
CA LEU A 146 15.42 19.06 -4.01
C LEU A 146 15.16 17.57 -4.28
N PHE A 147 13.89 17.21 -4.47
CA PHE A 147 13.36 15.87 -4.61
C PHE A 147 13.73 15.17 -5.92
N PHE A 148 13.78 15.90 -7.05
CA PHE A 148 14.08 15.31 -8.37
C PHE A 148 15.47 14.66 -8.47
N ARG A 149 16.34 14.88 -7.48
CA ARG A 149 17.66 14.26 -7.43
C ARG A 149 17.66 12.87 -6.78
N ASN A 150 16.61 12.53 -6.04
CA ASN A 150 16.50 11.29 -5.29
C ASN A 150 15.49 10.36 -5.99
N VAL A 151 15.99 9.32 -6.67
CA VAL A 151 15.16 8.42 -7.47
C VAL A 151 14.10 7.66 -6.65
N PHE A 152 14.42 7.25 -5.42
CA PHE A 152 13.48 6.51 -4.56
C PHE A 152 12.18 7.24 -4.28
N TYR A 153 12.30 8.55 -4.13
CA TYR A 153 11.22 9.47 -3.83
C TYR A 153 10.24 9.59 -5.02
N ILE A 154 10.76 9.55 -6.25
CA ILE A 154 9.96 9.50 -7.48
C ILE A 154 9.27 8.15 -7.62
N ILE A 155 9.97 7.05 -7.33
CA ILE A 155 9.39 5.70 -7.37
C ILE A 155 8.22 5.60 -6.40
N ASP A 156 8.37 6.09 -5.16
CA ASP A 156 7.31 6.07 -4.16
C ASP A 156 6.07 6.85 -4.62
N PHE A 157 6.25 8.03 -5.22
CA PHE A 157 5.16 8.81 -5.80
C PHE A 157 4.43 8.04 -6.91
N ILE A 158 5.16 7.39 -7.80
CA ILE A 158 4.58 6.58 -8.89
C ILE A 158 3.81 5.40 -8.31
N VAL A 159 4.40 4.66 -7.37
CA VAL A 159 3.78 3.50 -6.74
C VAL A 159 2.49 3.88 -6.03
N VAL A 160 2.50 4.98 -5.27
CA VAL A 160 1.29 5.47 -4.59
C VAL A 160 0.24 5.97 -5.59
N THR A 161 0.64 6.66 -6.64
CA THR A 161 -0.33 7.13 -7.65
C THR A 161 -0.94 5.94 -8.42
N ALA A 162 -0.12 4.94 -8.75
CA ALA A 162 -0.58 3.71 -9.38
C ALA A 162 -1.57 2.95 -8.48
N SER A 163 -1.40 2.99 -7.15
CA SER A 163 -2.33 2.34 -6.21
C SER A 163 -3.74 2.89 -6.32
N ILE A 164 -3.87 4.23 -6.44
CA ILE A 164 -5.17 4.89 -6.59
C ILE A 164 -5.80 4.53 -7.94
N VAL A 165 -5.00 4.56 -9.02
CA VAL A 165 -5.48 4.20 -10.35
C VAL A 165 -5.96 2.75 -10.39
N LEU A 166 -5.23 1.85 -9.74
CA LEU A 166 -5.64 0.44 -9.61
C LEU A 166 -6.95 0.31 -8.84
N GLU A 167 -7.11 0.99 -7.70
CA GLU A 167 -8.36 0.94 -6.94
C GLU A 167 -9.57 1.45 -7.72
N PHE A 168 -9.42 2.53 -8.49
CA PHE A 168 -10.49 2.98 -9.37
C PHE A 168 -10.75 1.99 -10.52
N SER A 169 -9.71 1.33 -11.03
CA SER A 169 -9.82 0.32 -12.08
C SER A 169 -10.47 -0.97 -11.58
N LEU A 170 -10.32 -1.31 -10.30
CA LEU A 170 -10.96 -2.46 -9.65
C LEU A 170 -12.50 -2.35 -9.63
N ARG A 171 -13.07 -1.13 -9.70
CA ARG A 171 -14.52 -0.93 -9.92
C ARG A 171 -14.98 -1.22 -11.36
N GLY A 172 -14.05 -1.30 -12.31
CA GLY A 172 -14.35 -1.59 -13.71
C GLY A 172 -14.59 -3.07 -13.97
N PRO A 173 -15.16 -3.43 -15.13
CA PRO A 173 -15.47 -4.82 -15.50
C PRO A 173 -14.23 -5.74 -15.63
N ALA A 174 -13.02 -5.18 -15.61
CA ALA A 174 -11.75 -5.91 -15.67
C ALA A 174 -11.09 -6.11 -14.29
N GLY A 175 -11.77 -5.76 -13.19
CA GLY A 175 -11.18 -5.59 -11.86
C GLY A 175 -10.79 -6.86 -11.09
N ALA A 176 -11.24 -8.05 -11.51
CA ALA A 176 -11.06 -9.28 -10.73
C ALA A 176 -9.58 -9.72 -10.60
N GLU A 177 -8.74 -9.42 -11.59
CA GLU A 177 -7.33 -9.86 -11.64
C GLU A 177 -6.38 -8.89 -10.89
N ALA A 178 -6.82 -7.67 -10.61
CA ALA A 178 -5.94 -6.59 -10.11
C ALA A 178 -5.80 -6.54 -8.58
N GLY A 179 -6.60 -7.31 -7.83
CA GLY A 179 -6.62 -7.29 -6.36
C GLY A 179 -5.26 -7.63 -5.74
N GLY A 180 -4.51 -8.58 -6.32
CA GLY A 180 -3.18 -8.97 -5.81
C GLY A 180 -2.13 -7.87 -5.92
N LEU A 181 -2.20 -7.03 -6.96
CA LEU A 181 -1.25 -5.93 -7.17
C LEU A 181 -1.40 -4.85 -6.10
N LEU A 182 -2.63 -4.61 -5.65
CA LEU A 182 -2.95 -3.65 -4.59
C LEU A 182 -2.28 -4.06 -3.26
N VAL A 183 -2.29 -5.34 -2.92
CA VAL A 183 -1.60 -5.87 -1.72
C VAL A 183 -0.10 -5.60 -1.80
N VAL A 184 0.54 -5.89 -2.93
CA VAL A 184 1.98 -5.66 -3.14
C VAL A 184 2.33 -4.17 -2.98
N VAL A 185 1.50 -3.28 -3.53
CA VAL A 185 1.71 -1.84 -3.42
C VAL A 185 1.55 -1.33 -1.98
N ARG A 186 0.65 -1.92 -1.18
CA ARG A 186 0.56 -1.58 0.25
C ARG A 186 1.77 -2.10 1.04
N VAL A 187 2.25 -3.31 0.73
CA VAL A 187 3.49 -3.86 1.31
C VAL A 187 4.73 -3.04 0.94
N TRP A 188 4.76 -2.39 -0.23
CA TRP A 188 5.84 -1.46 -0.58
C TRP A 188 6.00 -0.33 0.44
N ARG A 189 4.89 0.21 0.97
CA ARG A 189 4.95 1.28 1.99
C ARG A 189 5.56 0.78 3.30
N LEU A 190 5.28 -0.48 3.67
CA LEU A 190 5.92 -1.16 4.80
C LEU A 190 7.42 -1.33 4.58
N PHE A 191 7.82 -1.77 3.39
CA PHE A 191 9.24 -1.90 3.02
C PHE A 191 9.97 -0.56 3.14
N ARG A 192 9.38 0.53 2.63
CA ARG A 192 9.95 1.88 2.76
C ARG A 192 10.18 2.24 4.24
N ILE A 193 9.18 2.04 5.10
CA ILE A 193 9.29 2.33 6.53
C ILE A 193 10.30 1.42 7.21
N ALA A 194 10.35 0.14 6.85
CA ALA A 194 11.32 -0.81 7.35
C ALA A 194 12.75 -0.44 6.97
N VAL A 195 12.97 0.09 5.76
CA VAL A 195 14.28 0.61 5.33
C VAL A 195 14.64 1.88 6.12
N SER A 196 13.68 2.80 6.30
CA SER A 196 13.87 4.00 7.12
C SER A 196 14.20 3.66 8.59
N LEU A 197 13.53 2.66 9.16
CA LEU A 197 13.76 2.15 10.51
C LEU A 197 15.03 1.32 10.65
N SER A 198 15.39 0.50 9.65
CA SER A 198 16.57 -0.39 9.74
C SER A 198 17.86 0.41 9.79
N CYS A 199 17.93 1.54 9.08
CA CYS A 199 19.05 2.47 9.22
C CYS A 199 19.12 3.02 10.66
N CYS A 200 17.96 3.26 11.28
CA CYS A 200 17.86 3.72 12.65
C CYS A 200 18.17 2.64 13.70
N CYS A 201 17.78 1.38 13.48
CA CYS A 201 18.08 0.25 14.35
C CYS A 201 19.54 -0.20 14.27
N LEU A 202 20.20 -0.10 13.10
CA LEU A 202 21.65 -0.24 13.00
C LEU A 202 22.37 0.85 13.80
N LEU A 203 21.86 2.08 13.75
CA LEU A 203 22.30 3.15 14.63
C LEU A 203 21.97 2.85 16.10
N PHE A 204 20.82 2.25 16.46
CA PHE A 204 20.49 1.89 17.84
C PHE A 204 21.39 0.78 18.38
N LYS A 205 21.72 -0.22 17.57
CA LYS A 205 22.66 -1.29 17.93
C LYS A 205 24.08 -0.74 18.09
N PHE A 206 24.46 0.26 17.30
CA PHE A 206 25.72 1.02 17.45
C PHE A 206 25.67 2.04 18.61
N TRP A 207 24.48 2.56 18.95
CA TRP A 207 24.22 3.54 20.02
C TRP A 207 24.16 2.87 21.39
N SER A 208 23.79 1.59 21.46
CA SER A 208 23.83 0.78 22.68
C SER A 208 25.25 0.65 23.26
N GLU A 209 26.31 0.89 22.48
CA GLU A 209 27.70 0.81 22.94
C GLU A 209 28.32 2.15 23.38
N LYS A 210 27.73 3.31 23.03
CA LYS A 210 28.28 4.61 23.44
C LYS A 210 27.25 5.53 24.07
N LYS A 211 27.35 5.66 25.41
CA LYS A 211 26.69 6.71 26.21
C LYS A 211 27.17 8.10 25.76
N MET A 212 26.52 8.70 24.77
CA MET A 212 26.51 10.16 24.61
C MET A 212 25.12 10.70 24.29
N LYS A 213 24.88 11.87 24.87
CA LYS A 213 23.61 12.58 24.99
C LYS A 213 23.05 12.97 23.61
N PHE A 214 21.72 12.81 23.49
CA PHE A 214 20.84 13.36 22.46
C PHE A 214 21.18 13.02 21.00
N CYS A 215 20.64 11.90 20.52
CA CYS A 215 20.39 11.70 19.09
C CYS A 215 18.90 11.90 18.81
N VAL A 216 18.52 13.14 18.49
CA VAL A 216 17.19 13.53 17.96
C VAL A 216 17.20 13.43 16.42
N ALA A 217 18.00 12.53 15.86
CA ALA A 217 18.24 12.43 14.41
C ALA A 217 17.48 11.27 13.72
N CYS A 218 16.77 10.45 14.49
CA CYS A 218 15.75 9.54 13.96
C CYS A 218 14.38 9.99 14.43
N ARG A 219 13.82 10.96 13.72
CA ARG A 219 12.38 11.18 13.74
C ARG A 219 11.94 11.16 12.28
N PHE A 220 10.89 10.40 12.02
CA PHE A 220 10.37 10.06 10.70
C PHE A 220 10.14 11.27 9.78
#